data_AF-A0A0C2MYX8-F1
#
_entry.id   AF-A0A0C2MYX8-F1
#
_cell.length_a   1.000
_cell.length_b   1.000
_cell.length_c   1.000
_cell.angle_alpha   90.00
_cell.angle_beta   90.00
_cell.angle_gamma   90.00
#
_symmetry.space_group_name_H-M   'P 1'
#
loop_
_entity.id
_entity.type
_entity.pdbx_description
1 polymer ?
#
loop_
_entity_poly.entity_id
_entity_poly.type
_entity_poly.pdbx_seq_one_letter_code
_entity_poly.pdbx_strand_id
1 'polypeptide(L)'
;MKALCHEKWLDWSNKYKNFGLKCLEFTGDNENDSNELLEENRIILTTPEKWENFTRTWKNNTWFMQSIQVVCIDEVSRFRDQIHILSDPTRGGVIETVLSRMKTVLNHFMDDKEATENNRRIIAVSATLNNIKDISNWLTLKGKATNYYQFDDEYKSVRVEKLVLGYPKKDRVSDFGFDITLNFKLRTIIQQYSNGKPTLIVR
;
A
#
# COMPACT_ATOMS: atom_id res chain seq x y z
N MET A 1 6.11 2.98 -6.28
CA MET A 1 5.70 3.12 -4.87
C MET A 1 6.49 4.18 -4.12
N LYS A 2 7.82 4.31 -4.32
CA LYS A 2 8.58 5.43 -3.73
C LYS A 2 7.97 6.82 -3.99
N ALA A 3 7.52 7.08 -5.23
CA ALA A 3 6.81 8.32 -5.57
C ALA A 3 5.54 8.57 -4.73
N LEU A 4 4.78 7.51 -4.40
CA LEU A 4 3.61 7.61 -3.53
C LEU A 4 4.01 7.92 -2.08
N CYS A 5 5.07 7.28 -1.56
CA CYS A 5 5.61 7.60 -0.24
C CYS A 5 6.04 9.07 -0.15
N HIS A 6 6.73 9.57 -1.18
CA HIS A 6 7.18 10.96 -1.25
C HIS A 6 6.00 11.94 -1.30
N GLU A 7 5.00 11.68 -2.15
CA GLU A 7 3.79 12.50 -2.25
C GLU A 7 3.04 12.53 -0.91
N LYS A 8 2.86 11.37 -0.27
CA LYS A 8 2.22 11.29 1.05
C LYS A 8 3.05 11.98 2.13
N TRP A 9 4.37 11.88 2.08
CA TRP A 9 5.25 12.57 3.01
C TRP A 9 5.10 14.09 2.89
N LEU A 10 5.05 14.64 1.68
CA LEU A 10 4.81 16.08 1.46
C LEU A 10 3.45 16.51 2.02
N ASP A 11 2.38 15.78 1.70
CA ASP A 11 1.02 16.08 2.17
C ASP A 11 0.94 16.01 3.71
N TRP A 12 1.43 14.91 4.30
CA TRP A 12 1.34 14.67 5.73
C TRP A 12 2.28 15.56 6.54
N SER A 13 3.47 15.86 6.03
CA SER A 13 4.37 16.83 6.66
C SER A 13 3.68 18.19 6.78
N ASN A 14 3.02 18.65 5.72
CA ASN A 14 2.28 19.92 5.76
C ASN A 14 1.06 19.87 6.69
N LYS A 15 0.28 18.80 6.62
CA LYS A 15 -0.93 18.61 7.42
C LYS A 15 -0.65 18.49 8.92
N TYR A 16 0.39 17.74 9.29
CA TYR A 16 0.70 17.43 10.69
C TYR A 16 1.71 18.39 11.34
N LYS A 17 2.38 19.25 10.55
CA LYS A 17 3.23 20.33 11.06
C LYS A 17 2.52 21.25 12.06
N ASN A 18 1.24 21.55 11.82
CA ASN A 18 0.45 22.39 12.71
C ASN A 18 0.16 21.73 14.08
N PHE A 19 0.30 20.41 14.18
CA PHE A 19 0.17 19.65 15.41
C PHE A 19 1.53 19.38 16.09
N GLY A 20 2.61 19.96 15.57
CA GLY A 20 3.97 19.74 16.06
C GLY A 20 4.51 18.32 15.83
N LEU A 21 3.88 17.55 14.94
CA LEU A 21 4.33 16.21 14.59
C LEU A 21 5.29 16.28 13.41
N LYS A 22 6.44 15.60 13.53
CA LYS A 22 7.40 15.44 12.45
C LYS A 22 7.17 14.13 11.69
N CYS A 23 7.30 14.19 10.37
CA CYS A 23 7.14 13.06 9.46
C CYS A 23 8.48 12.74 8.78
N LEU A 24 8.85 11.46 8.73
CA LEU A 24 10.05 10.97 8.06
C LEU A 24 9.68 10.15 6.83
N GLU A 25 10.35 10.44 5.71
CA GLU A 25 10.41 9.55 4.56
C GLU A 25 11.58 8.58 4.75
N PHE A 26 11.27 7.34 5.12
CA PHE A 26 12.23 6.27 5.31
C PHE A 26 12.25 5.38 4.07
N THR A 27 12.82 5.90 2.99
CA THR A 27 13.02 5.20 1.73
C THR A 27 14.52 5.04 1.47
N GLY A 28 14.93 3.96 0.78
CA GLY A 28 16.34 3.55 0.63
C GLY A 28 17.26 4.50 -0.15
N ASP A 29 16.82 5.71 -0.47
CA ASP A 29 17.61 6.73 -1.17
C ASP A 29 18.17 7.79 -0.20
N ASN A 30 17.72 7.80 1.07
CA ASN A 30 18.27 8.68 2.10
C ASN A 30 19.43 7.96 2.82
N GLU A 31 20.66 8.44 2.65
CA GLU A 31 21.87 7.91 3.30
C GLU A 31 21.89 8.15 4.83
N ASN A 32 20.96 8.96 5.32
CA ASN A 32 20.79 9.25 6.75
C ASN A 32 19.78 8.29 7.39
N ASP A 33 20.07 6.99 7.42
CA ASP A 33 19.32 6.01 8.22
C ASP A 33 19.75 6.07 9.71
N SER A 34 19.90 7.26 10.27
CA SER A 34 20.33 7.42 11.66
C SER A 34 19.16 7.10 12.60
N ASN A 35 19.40 6.29 13.64
CA ASN A 35 18.42 6.02 14.70
C ASN A 35 17.83 7.32 15.29
N GLU A 36 18.62 8.39 15.33
CA GLU A 36 18.22 9.75 15.73
C GLU A 36 17.02 10.28 14.93
N LEU A 37 16.97 10.03 13.62
CA LEU A 37 15.85 10.46 12.78
C LEU A 37 14.58 9.66 13.09
N LEU A 38 14.72 8.39 13.46
CA LEU A 38 13.57 7.59 13.89
C LEU A 38 13.04 8.04 15.27
N GLU A 39 13.90 8.52 16.16
CA GLU A 39 13.52 9.07 17.48
C GLU A 39 12.77 10.39 17.35
N GLU A 40 13.23 11.29 16.47
CA GLU A 40 12.63 12.62 16.32
C GLU A 40 11.26 12.60 15.63
N ASN A 41 10.98 11.57 14.83
CA ASN A 41 9.81 11.53 13.96
C ASN A 41 8.72 10.60 14.51
N ARG A 42 7.50 11.12 14.60
CA ARG A 42 6.35 10.36 15.11
C ARG A 42 5.58 9.61 14.03
N ILE A 43 5.75 10.02 12.77
CA ILE A 43 5.13 9.39 11.62
C ILE A 43 6.23 9.00 10.64
N ILE A 44 6.27 7.73 10.27
CA ILE A 44 7.31 7.19 9.40
C ILE A 44 6.62 6.59 8.19
N LEU A 45 6.94 7.12 7.01
CA LEU A 45 6.48 6.62 5.73
C LEU A 45 7.61 5.80 5.11
N THR A 46 7.33 4.53 4.80
CA THR A 46 8.35 3.59 4.30
C THR A 46 7.75 2.69 3.23
N THR A 47 8.60 2.04 2.45
CA THR A 47 8.18 0.96 1.55
C THR A 47 8.28 -0.40 2.24
N PRO A 48 7.48 -1.40 1.82
CA PRO A 48 7.57 -2.74 2.37
C PRO A 48 8.99 -3.32 2.32
N GLU A 49 9.72 -3.09 1.23
CA GLU A 49 11.09 -3.60 1.03
C GLU A 49 12.09 -2.98 2.01
N LYS A 50 12.02 -1.65 2.21
CA LYS A 50 12.90 -0.95 3.16
C LYS A 50 12.59 -1.40 4.60
N TRP A 51 11.31 -1.54 4.93
CA TRP A 51 10.90 -2.01 6.24
C TRP A 51 11.23 -3.48 6.50
N GLU A 52 11.16 -4.33 5.47
CA GLU A 52 11.60 -5.73 5.54
C GLU A 52 13.08 -5.80 5.93
N ASN A 53 13.94 -5.04 5.25
CA ASN A 53 15.36 -4.97 5.58
C ASN A 53 15.61 -4.46 7.01
N PHE A 54 14.96 -3.37 7.41
CA PHE A 54 15.10 -2.80 8.76
C PHE A 54 14.65 -3.77 9.86
N THR A 55 13.57 -4.51 9.62
CA THR A 55 13.01 -5.46 10.60
C THR A 55 13.77 -6.79 10.68
N ARG A 56 14.73 -7.09 9.79
CA ARG A 56 15.57 -8.30 9.91
C ARG A 56 16.47 -8.28 11.14
N THR A 57 16.92 -7.09 11.56
CA THR A 57 17.76 -6.86 12.76
C THR A 57 16.99 -6.15 13.88
N TRP A 58 15.67 -6.37 13.95
CA TRP A 58 14.78 -5.69 14.91
C TRP A 58 15.23 -5.80 16.38
N LYS A 59 15.90 -6.89 16.76
CA LYS A 59 16.46 -7.09 18.11
C LYS A 59 17.51 -6.04 18.49
N ASN A 60 18.24 -5.51 17.53
CA ASN A 60 19.22 -4.45 17.77
C ASN A 60 18.53 -3.09 18.00
N ASN A 61 17.33 -2.91 17.44
CA ASN A 61 16.52 -1.70 17.54
C ASN A 61 15.24 -1.94 18.36
N THR A 62 15.35 -2.72 19.44
CA THR A 62 14.23 -3.11 20.30
C THR A 62 13.50 -1.89 20.87
N TRP A 63 14.23 -0.86 21.28
CA TRP A 63 13.68 0.39 21.81
C TRP A 63 12.67 1.04 20.85
N PHE A 64 13.01 1.06 19.57
CA PHE A 64 12.18 1.65 18.52
C PHE A 64 10.99 0.74 18.20
N MET A 65 11.21 -0.57 18.08
CA MET A 65 10.11 -1.50 17.80
C MET A 65 9.07 -1.53 18.92
N GLN A 66 9.48 -1.35 20.17
CA GLN A 66 8.59 -1.26 21.32
C GLN A 66 7.74 0.02 21.32
N SER A 67 8.29 1.13 20.79
CA SER A 67 7.61 2.43 20.74
C SER A 67 6.50 2.49 19.67
N ILE A 68 6.50 1.56 18.71
CA ILE A 68 5.47 1.49 17.67
C ILE A 68 4.13 1.08 18.27
N GLN A 69 3.19 2.03 18.27
CA GLN A 69 1.81 1.81 18.70
C GLN A 69 0.86 1.48 17.53
N VAL A 70 1.13 2.04 16.35
CA VAL A 70 0.22 1.92 15.20
C VAL A 70 1.01 1.53 13.97
N VAL A 71 0.57 0.47 13.31
CA VAL A 71 1.07 0.08 11.99
C VAL A 71 -0.05 0.28 10.99
N CYS A 72 0.11 1.24 10.08
CA CYS A 72 -0.81 1.48 8.97
C CYS A 72 -0.23 0.88 7.70
N ILE A 73 -1.03 0.10 6.98
CA ILE A 73 -0.66 -0.51 5.71
C ILE A 73 -1.65 -0.02 4.67
N ASP A 74 -1.12 0.59 3.62
CA ASP A 74 -1.88 0.99 2.45
C ASP A 74 -1.78 -0.10 1.38
N GLU A 75 -2.82 -0.25 0.56
CA GLU A 75 -2.89 -1.18 -0.57
C GLU A 75 -2.67 -2.69 -0.25
N VAL A 76 -3.35 -3.24 0.77
CA VAL A 76 -3.30 -4.70 1.06
C VAL A 76 -3.85 -5.56 -0.08
N SER A 77 -4.60 -5.02 -1.05
CA SER A 77 -5.17 -5.78 -2.18
C SER A 77 -4.12 -6.45 -3.06
N ARG A 78 -2.88 -5.95 -3.00
CA ARG A 78 -1.71 -6.59 -3.62
C ARG A 78 -1.43 -8.01 -3.11
N PHE A 79 -2.10 -8.47 -2.06
CA PHE A 79 -2.08 -9.87 -1.61
C PHE A 79 -2.58 -10.85 -2.68
N ARG A 80 -3.55 -10.46 -3.53
CA ARG A 80 -4.15 -11.35 -4.56
C ARG A 80 -3.95 -10.91 -6.00
N ASP A 81 -3.75 -9.63 -6.28
CA ASP A 81 -3.57 -9.17 -7.67
C ASP A 81 -2.35 -9.81 -8.37
N GLN A 82 -1.47 -10.50 -7.63
CA GLN A 82 -0.36 -11.30 -8.18
C GLN A 82 -0.72 -12.73 -8.60
N ILE A 83 -1.90 -13.27 -8.26
CA ILE A 83 -2.31 -14.60 -8.76
C ILE A 83 -2.85 -14.49 -10.20
N HIS A 84 -3.18 -13.29 -10.68
CA HIS A 84 -3.61 -13.07 -12.07
C HIS A 84 -2.78 -12.06 -12.88
N ILE A 85 -1.87 -11.28 -12.27
CA ILE A 85 -0.91 -10.43 -13.02
C ILE A 85 0.47 -11.08 -13.03
N LEU A 86 0.71 -11.84 -14.10
CA LEU A 86 1.99 -12.42 -14.53
C LEU A 86 3.06 -11.35 -14.81
N SER A 87 3.55 -10.59 -13.81
CA SER A 87 4.69 -9.68 -14.05
C SER A 87 5.63 -9.37 -12.90
N ASP A 88 5.36 -9.71 -11.64
CA ASP A 88 6.39 -9.56 -10.59
C ASP A 88 6.22 -10.53 -9.40
N PRO A 89 6.79 -11.75 -9.48
CA PRO A 89 6.73 -12.78 -8.43
C PRO A 89 7.42 -12.38 -7.11
N THR A 90 8.19 -11.30 -7.09
CA THR A 90 9.07 -10.98 -5.96
C THR A 90 8.43 -10.09 -4.90
N ARG A 91 7.39 -9.31 -5.26
CA ARG A 91 6.86 -8.24 -4.39
C ARG A 91 5.79 -8.68 -3.39
N GLY A 92 4.97 -9.70 -3.70
CA GLY A 92 3.87 -10.12 -2.82
C GLY A 92 4.36 -10.76 -1.51
N GLY A 93 5.41 -11.58 -1.60
CA GLY A 93 6.01 -12.23 -0.43
C GLY A 93 6.64 -11.26 0.57
N VAL A 94 7.09 -10.08 0.13
CA VAL A 94 7.69 -9.07 1.01
C VAL A 94 6.64 -8.48 1.96
N ILE A 95 5.46 -8.10 1.44
CA ILE A 95 4.38 -7.55 2.27
C ILE A 95 3.91 -8.61 3.28
N GLU A 96 3.69 -9.85 2.85
CA GLU A 96 3.29 -10.94 3.75
C GLU A 96 4.32 -11.20 4.86
N THR A 97 5.60 -11.21 4.51
CA THR A 97 6.71 -11.39 5.45
C THR A 97 6.76 -10.25 6.47
N VAL A 98 6.66 -9.00 5.99
CA VAL A 98 6.64 -7.81 6.84
C VAL A 98 5.45 -7.85 7.80
N LEU A 99 4.25 -8.15 7.33
CA LEU A 99 3.05 -8.19 8.16
C LEU A 99 3.12 -9.29 9.21
N SER A 100 3.56 -10.49 8.82
CA SER A 100 3.76 -11.60 9.75
C SER A 100 4.76 -11.26 10.84
N ARG A 101 5.88 -10.62 10.46
CA ARG A 101 6.92 -10.17 11.39
C ARG A 101 6.40 -9.07 12.32
N MET A 102 5.70 -8.07 11.79
CA MET A 102 5.10 -7.00 12.60
C MET A 102 4.07 -7.55 13.57
N LYS A 103 3.18 -8.45 13.14
CA LYS A 103 2.24 -9.13 14.04
C LYS A 103 2.98 -9.85 15.18
N THR A 104 4.06 -10.55 14.86
CA THR A 104 4.86 -11.30 15.85
C THR A 104 5.52 -10.37 16.85
N VAL A 105 6.17 -9.29 16.36
CA VAL A 105 6.84 -8.27 17.18
C VAL A 105 5.83 -7.54 18.09
N LEU A 106 4.69 -7.12 17.54
CA LEU A 106 3.65 -6.44 18.31
C LEU A 106 3.07 -7.36 19.40
N ASN A 107 2.83 -8.63 19.09
CA ASN A 107 2.37 -9.62 20.08
C ASN A 107 3.44 -9.90 21.14
N HIS A 108 4.72 -9.95 20.78
CA HIS A 108 5.83 -10.16 21.71
C HIS A 108 5.84 -9.07 22.79
N PHE A 109 5.76 -7.80 22.40
CA PHE A 109 5.71 -6.69 23.35
C PHE A 109 4.34 -6.50 24.04
N MET A 110 3.30 -7.22 23.59
CA MET A 110 2.00 -7.24 24.28
C MET A 110 1.98 -8.21 25.46
N ASP A 111 2.77 -9.28 25.41
CA ASP A 111 2.88 -10.27 26.48
C ASP A 111 3.70 -9.72 27.68
N ASP A 112 4.44 -8.62 27.51
CA ASP A 112 5.13 -7.90 28.59
C ASP A 112 4.13 -7.16 29.50
N LYS A 113 3.93 -7.71 30.70
CA LYS A 113 2.98 -7.23 31.72
C LYS A 113 3.31 -5.84 32.29
N GLU A 114 4.52 -5.33 32.07
CA GLU A 114 4.96 -4.01 32.56
C GLU A 114 4.58 -2.86 31.63
N ALA A 115 4.19 -3.15 30.37
CA ALA A 115 3.79 -2.13 29.42
C ALA A 115 2.38 -1.62 29.74
N THR A 116 2.34 -0.55 30.53
CA THR A 116 1.16 0.24 30.85
C THR A 116 0.56 0.77 29.54
N GLU A 117 -0.69 0.39 29.26
CA GLU A 117 -1.44 0.71 28.04
C GLU A 117 -0.88 0.15 26.72
N ASN A 118 -0.92 -1.18 26.57
CA ASN A 118 -0.68 -1.87 25.29
C ASN A 118 -1.82 -1.65 24.26
N ASN A 119 -2.08 -0.40 23.87
CA ASN A 119 -3.03 -0.06 22.80
C ASN A 119 -2.41 -0.15 21.40
N ARG A 120 -1.69 -1.23 21.12
CA ARG A 120 -1.11 -1.47 19.80
C ARG A 120 -2.18 -1.87 18.77
N ARG A 121 -2.13 -1.33 17.55
CA ARG A 121 -3.12 -1.62 16.51
C ARG A 121 -2.49 -1.74 15.13
N ILE A 122 -3.06 -2.62 14.31
CA ILE A 122 -2.78 -2.74 12.88
C ILE A 122 -3.99 -2.19 12.14
N ILE A 123 -3.76 -1.24 11.23
CA ILE A 123 -4.78 -0.68 10.34
C ILE A 123 -4.38 -1.05 8.92
N ALA A 124 -5.21 -1.84 8.25
CA ALA A 124 -5.00 -2.30 6.90
C ALA A 124 -6.05 -1.68 5.97
N VAL A 125 -5.60 -0.93 4.97
CA VAL A 125 -6.42 -0.33 3.92
C VAL A 125 -6.11 -1.04 2.60
N SER A 126 -7.15 -1.29 1.81
CA SER A 126 -7.07 -2.13 0.62
C SER A 126 -8.12 -1.73 -0.40
N ALA A 127 -7.88 -2.01 -1.69
CA ALA A 127 -8.99 -2.15 -2.63
C ALA A 127 -9.89 -3.33 -2.23
N THR A 128 -11.09 -3.42 -2.81
CA THR A 128 -12.09 -4.42 -2.47
C THR A 128 -11.53 -5.85 -2.58
N LEU A 129 -11.57 -6.59 -1.47
CA LEU A 129 -11.05 -7.95 -1.35
C LEU A 129 -12.18 -8.94 -1.03
N ASN A 130 -12.22 -10.06 -1.76
CA ASN A 130 -13.24 -11.09 -1.56
C ASN A 130 -13.01 -11.96 -0.32
N ASN A 131 -11.78 -12.03 0.20
CA ASN A 131 -11.38 -12.85 1.35
C ASN A 131 -11.02 -11.99 2.58
N ILE A 132 -11.71 -10.86 2.77
CA ILE A 132 -11.42 -9.91 3.84
C ILE A 132 -11.45 -10.55 5.24
N LYS A 133 -12.33 -11.54 5.45
CA LYS A 133 -12.48 -12.27 6.72
C LYS A 133 -11.22 -13.05 7.10
N ASP A 134 -10.59 -13.71 6.14
CA ASP A 134 -9.38 -14.49 6.39
C ASP A 134 -8.20 -13.57 6.70
N ILE A 135 -8.11 -12.45 5.97
CA ILE A 135 -7.08 -11.43 6.18
C ILE A 135 -7.27 -10.73 7.53
N SER A 136 -8.50 -10.40 7.91
CA SER A 136 -8.77 -9.80 9.22
C SER A 136 -8.41 -10.75 10.36
N ASN A 137 -8.73 -12.03 10.23
CA ASN A 137 -8.36 -13.05 11.21
C ASN A 137 -6.83 -13.19 11.29
N TRP A 138 -6.16 -13.22 10.14
CA TRP A 138 -4.71 -13.29 10.08
C TRP A 138 -4.03 -12.07 10.71
N LEU A 139 -4.55 -10.85 10.55
CA LEU A 139 -3.98 -9.63 11.14
C LEU A 139 -4.39 -9.36 12.60
N THR A 140 -5.26 -10.20 13.18
CA THR A 140 -5.74 -10.03 14.56
C THR A 140 -4.60 -10.19 15.58
N LEU A 141 -4.44 -9.19 16.46
CA LEU A 141 -3.49 -9.22 17.59
C LEU A 141 -4.04 -10.04 18.76
N LYS A 142 -3.16 -10.62 19.58
CA LYS A 142 -3.54 -11.43 20.76
C LYS A 142 -4.42 -10.60 21.71
N GLY A 143 -5.51 -11.20 22.18
CA GLY A 143 -6.42 -10.57 23.14
C GLY A 143 -7.24 -9.39 22.59
N LYS A 144 -7.23 -9.16 21.27
CA LYS A 144 -8.01 -8.10 20.62
C LYS A 144 -9.04 -8.67 19.66
N ALA A 145 -10.20 -8.02 19.60
CA ALA A 145 -11.16 -8.21 18.52
C ALA A 145 -10.77 -7.38 17.31
N THR A 146 -10.99 -7.91 16.11
CA THR A 146 -10.72 -7.21 14.85
C THR A 146 -12.02 -6.90 14.15
N ASN A 147 -12.19 -5.64 13.78
CA ASN A 147 -13.26 -5.19 12.91
C ASN A 147 -12.75 -5.13 11.46
N TYR A 148 -13.58 -5.53 10.51
CA TYR A 148 -13.31 -5.37 9.09
C TYR A 148 -14.51 -4.72 8.41
N TYR A 149 -14.24 -3.95 7.36
CA TYR A 149 -15.25 -3.26 6.57
C TYR A 149 -14.99 -3.55 5.10
N GLN A 150 -16.02 -4.04 4.40
CA GLN A 150 -15.96 -4.30 2.98
C GLN A 150 -16.80 -3.27 2.26
N PHE A 151 -16.19 -2.62 1.28
CA PHE A 151 -16.83 -1.62 0.44
C PHE A 151 -16.80 -2.12 -1.00
N ASP A 152 -17.95 -2.21 -1.64
CA ASP A 152 -18.06 -2.51 -3.06
C ASP A 152 -17.95 -1.23 -3.90
N ASP A 153 -18.11 -1.37 -5.22
CA ASP A 153 -18.02 -0.26 -6.17
C ASP A 153 -19.08 0.83 -5.94
N GLU A 154 -20.15 0.55 -5.19
CA GLU A 154 -21.23 1.51 -4.91
C GLU A 154 -20.80 2.59 -3.92
N TYR A 155 -19.78 2.32 -3.11
CA TYR A 155 -19.23 3.27 -2.14
C TYR A 155 -18.22 4.26 -2.75
N LYS A 156 -17.92 4.16 -4.04
CA LYS A 156 -17.06 5.13 -4.73
C LYS A 156 -17.75 6.49 -4.78
N SER A 157 -17.03 7.54 -4.36
CA SER A 157 -17.53 8.93 -4.36
C SER A 157 -17.96 9.41 -5.75
N VAL A 158 -17.36 8.84 -6.80
CA VAL A 158 -17.73 9.05 -8.20
C VAL A 158 -17.95 7.69 -8.85
N ARG A 159 -19.14 7.48 -9.43
CA ARG A 159 -19.44 6.28 -10.21
C ARG A 159 -18.53 6.23 -11.43
N VAL A 160 -17.87 5.09 -11.61
CA VAL A 160 -17.01 4.84 -12.77
C VAL A 160 -17.76 3.94 -13.74
N GLU A 161 -18.00 4.43 -14.95
CA GLU A 161 -18.51 3.60 -16.05
C GLU A 161 -17.34 2.90 -16.72
N LYS A 162 -17.40 1.58 -16.81
CA LYS A 162 -16.37 0.76 -17.47
C LYS A 162 -16.89 0.25 -18.80
N LEU A 163 -16.24 0.68 -19.87
CA LEU A 163 -16.51 0.20 -21.22
C LEU A 163 -15.32 -0.63 -21.72
N VAL A 164 -15.60 -1.81 -22.26
CA VAL A 164 -14.58 -2.67 -22.89
C VAL A 164 -14.89 -2.79 -24.38
N LEU A 165 -14.00 -2.26 -25.22
CA LEU A 165 -14.13 -2.31 -26.68
C LEU A 165 -13.16 -3.37 -27.24
N GLY A 166 -13.72 -4.46 -27.76
CA GLY A 166 -12.95 -5.52 -28.39
C GLY A 166 -12.60 -5.18 -29.84
N TYR A 167 -11.32 -5.30 -30.21
CA TYR A 167 -10.84 -5.13 -31.58
C TYR A 167 -10.18 -6.42 -32.07
N PRO A 168 -10.63 -7.00 -33.21
CA PRO A 168 -10.02 -8.22 -33.73
C PRO A 168 -8.64 -7.92 -34.34
N LYS A 169 -7.63 -8.68 -33.92
CA LYS A 169 -6.31 -8.70 -34.55
C LYS A 169 -6.35 -9.64 -35.76
N LYS A 170 -5.87 -9.17 -36.92
CA LYS A 170 -5.72 -10.02 -38.11
C LYS A 170 -4.43 -10.83 -37.99
N ASP A 171 -4.45 -12.10 -38.38
CA ASP A 171 -3.32 -13.04 -38.24
C ASP A 171 -2.01 -12.55 -38.90
N ARG A 172 -2.12 -11.74 -39.95
CA ARG A 172 -0.97 -11.19 -40.69
C ARG A 172 -0.35 -9.94 -40.08
N VAL A 173 -0.90 -9.42 -38.97
CA VAL A 173 -0.46 -8.17 -38.34
C VAL A 173 0.31 -8.51 -37.08
N SER A 174 1.53 -7.96 -36.95
CA SER A 174 2.32 -8.09 -35.72
C SER A 174 1.64 -7.38 -34.55
N ASP A 175 1.98 -7.72 -33.30
CA ASP A 175 1.44 -7.02 -32.12
C ASP A 175 1.70 -5.51 -32.18
N PHE A 176 2.89 -5.12 -32.64
CA PHE A 176 3.24 -3.72 -32.87
C PHE A 176 2.34 -3.04 -33.92
N GLY A 177 2.07 -3.71 -35.04
CA GLY A 177 1.17 -3.19 -36.06
C GLY A 177 -0.29 -3.12 -35.59
N PHE A 178 -0.69 -4.03 -34.72
CA PHE A 178 -2.02 -4.01 -34.11
C PHE A 178 -2.16 -2.85 -33.13
N ASP A 179 -1.17 -2.61 -32.26
CA ASP A 179 -1.15 -1.47 -31.33
C ASP A 179 -1.22 -0.13 -32.07
N ILE A 180 -0.46 0.02 -33.16
CA ILE A 180 -0.57 1.20 -34.04
C ILE A 180 -1.99 1.36 -34.59
N THR A 181 -2.65 0.27 -34.96
CA THR A 181 -4.03 0.30 -35.47
C THR A 181 -5.01 0.80 -34.41
N LEU A 182 -4.80 0.43 -33.13
CA LEU A 182 -5.62 0.91 -32.02
C LEU A 182 -5.46 2.42 -31.79
N ASN A 183 -4.27 2.98 -32.05
CA ASN A 183 -4.04 4.43 -31.91
C ASN A 183 -4.94 5.27 -32.83
N PHE A 184 -5.21 4.80 -34.04
CA PHE A 184 -6.15 5.47 -34.94
C PHE A 184 -7.60 5.45 -34.44
N LYS A 185 -7.95 4.53 -33.52
CA LYS A 185 -9.28 4.46 -32.90
C LYS A 185 -9.42 5.42 -31.72
N LEU A 186 -8.32 5.80 -31.04
CA LEU A 186 -8.33 6.64 -29.84
C LEU A 186 -9.12 7.94 -30.05
N ARG A 187 -8.92 8.64 -31.17
CA ARG A 187 -9.64 9.90 -31.44
C ARG A 187 -11.16 9.73 -31.39
N THR A 188 -11.67 8.66 -31.99
CA THR A 188 -13.12 8.40 -32.04
C THR A 188 -13.63 8.04 -30.65
N ILE A 189 -12.90 7.21 -29.92
CA ILE A 189 -13.24 6.82 -28.54
C ILE A 189 -13.29 8.04 -27.63
N ILE A 190 -12.28 8.91 -27.70
CA ILE A 190 -12.22 10.14 -26.89
C ILE A 190 -13.40 11.03 -27.23
N GLN A 191 -13.67 11.28 -28.51
CA GLN A 191 -14.81 12.12 -28.91
C GLN A 191 -16.15 11.57 -28.44
N GLN A 192 -16.31 10.24 -28.45
CA GLN A 192 -17.55 9.58 -28.06
C GLN A 192 -17.77 9.57 -26.53
N TYR A 193 -16.73 9.30 -25.74
CA TYR A 193 -16.88 9.03 -24.29
C TYR A 193 -16.34 10.14 -23.37
N SER A 194 -15.43 10.98 -23.84
CA SER A 194 -14.82 12.02 -23.01
C SER A 194 -15.78 13.18 -22.72
N ASN A 195 -16.71 13.47 -23.63
CA ASN A 195 -17.63 14.62 -23.54
C ASN A 195 -16.88 15.94 -23.26
N GLY A 196 -15.71 16.13 -23.87
CA GLY A 196 -14.86 17.31 -23.70
C GLY A 196 -14.10 17.39 -22.38
N LYS A 197 -14.08 16.33 -21.57
CA LYS A 197 -13.37 16.30 -20.28
C LYS A 197 -11.88 15.94 -20.44
N PRO A 198 -11.02 16.27 -19.45
CA PRO A 198 -9.64 15.80 -19.44
C PRO A 198 -9.57 14.27 -19.61
N THR A 199 -8.72 13.79 -20.52
CA THR A 199 -8.61 12.37 -20.84
C THR A 199 -7.17 11.90 -20.65
N LEU A 200 -6.99 10.89 -19.80
CA LEU A 200 -5.71 10.22 -19.59
C LEU A 200 -5.64 8.98 -20.49
N ILE A 201 -4.55 8.85 -21.24
CA ILE A 201 -4.28 7.68 -22.08
C ILE A 201 -3.08 6.96 -21.48
N VAL A 202 -3.28 5.71 -21.08
CA VAL A 202 -2.23 4.82 -20.56
C VAL A 202 -2.04 3.72 -21.60
N ARG A 203 -0.80 3.49 -22.03
CA ARG A 203 -0.40 2.39 -22.93
C ARG A 203 0.43 1.37 -22.16
#